data_AF-A0A5S3UGE1-F1
#
_entry.id   AF-A0A5S3UGE1-F1
#
_cell.length_a   1.000
_cell.length_b   1.000
_cell.length_c   1.000
_cell.angle_alpha   90.00
_cell.angle_beta   90.00
_cell.angle_gamma   90.00
#
_symmetry.space_group_name_H-M   'P 1'
#
loop_
_entity.id
_entity.type
_entity.pdbx_description
1 polymer ?
#
loop_
_entity_poly.entity_id
_entity_poly.type
_entity_poly.pdbx_seq_one_letter_code
_entity_poly.pdbx_strand_id
1 'polypeptide(L)'
;MFKALFSSIERTAIVALLAALAYATYQLVSIENDLTEANKTIKTKSLEIDNLTMQTEFLAQSVELTEKQNQKLIRERESLSRINQAYQDEVSQLTNSLHTSQSEIDKLRESSDEATKQWANDSVPCDAIRLLKYARTSECDKDGGTDKIRVRNTAGRISIQL
;
A
#
# COMPACT_ATOMS: atom_id res chain seq x y z
N MET A 1 -82.39 -35.05 -21.40
CA MET A 1 -83.76 -34.50 -21.28
C MET A 1 -83.70 -33.05 -20.77
N PHE A 2 -83.07 -32.13 -21.52
CA PHE A 2 -82.87 -30.71 -21.14
C PHE A 2 -83.14 -29.76 -22.33
N LYS A 3 -83.99 -30.14 -23.29
CA LYS A 3 -84.13 -29.38 -24.54
C LYS A 3 -85.18 -28.26 -24.51
N ALA A 4 -85.96 -28.11 -23.44
CA ALA A 4 -87.14 -27.24 -23.43
C ALA A 4 -87.28 -26.35 -22.18
N LEU A 5 -86.22 -25.63 -21.76
CA LEU A 5 -86.33 -24.71 -20.62
C LEU A 5 -85.84 -23.28 -20.83
N PHE A 6 -85.36 -22.89 -22.02
CA PHE A 6 -84.89 -21.51 -22.25
C PHE A 6 -85.23 -21.01 -23.66
N SER A 7 -85.82 -19.80 -23.72
CA SER A 7 -86.10 -19.01 -24.92
C SER A 7 -84.82 -18.70 -25.70
N SER A 8 -84.91 -18.41 -27.01
CA SER A 8 -83.73 -18.07 -27.84
C SER A 8 -82.91 -16.90 -27.26
N ILE A 9 -83.60 -15.91 -26.66
CA ILE A 9 -82.99 -14.74 -26.00
C ILE A 9 -82.14 -15.14 -24.78
N GLU A 10 -82.62 -16.07 -23.95
CA GLU A 10 -81.93 -16.48 -22.73
C GLU A 10 -80.66 -17.26 -23.07
N ARG A 11 -80.70 -18.08 -24.14
CA ARG A 11 -79.53 -18.79 -24.65
C ARG A 11 -78.47 -17.82 -25.16
N THR A 12 -78.85 -16.78 -25.89
CA THR A 12 -77.90 -15.75 -26.35
C THR A 12 -77.28 -14.95 -25.20
N ALA A 13 -78.06 -14.65 -24.16
CA ALA A 13 -77.57 -13.95 -22.98
C ALA A 13 -76.56 -14.80 -22.18
N ILE A 14 -76.82 -16.11 -22.04
CA ILE A 14 -75.91 -17.05 -21.37
C ILE A 14 -74.58 -17.15 -22.13
N VAL A 15 -74.61 -17.25 -23.47
CA VAL A 15 -73.39 -17.32 -24.29
C VAL A 15 -72.58 -16.03 -24.18
N ALA A 16 -73.23 -14.86 -24.19
CA ALA A 16 -72.55 -13.58 -24.01
C ALA A 16 -71.88 -13.46 -22.63
N LEU A 17 -72.54 -13.91 -21.57
CA LEU A 17 -71.98 -13.96 -20.22
C LEU A 17 -70.77 -14.91 -20.12
N LEU A 18 -70.84 -16.08 -20.76
CA LEU A 18 -69.72 -17.03 -20.80
C LEU A 18 -68.52 -16.46 -21.56
N ALA A 19 -68.76 -15.74 -22.67
CA ALA A 19 -67.71 -15.06 -23.42
C ALA A 19 -67.07 -13.93 -22.61
N ALA A 20 -67.88 -13.13 -21.90
CA ALA A 20 -67.38 -12.08 -21.02
C ALA A 20 -66.57 -12.66 -19.85
N LEU A 21 -67.01 -13.78 -19.26
CA LEU A 21 -66.28 -14.49 -18.21
C LEU A 21 -64.94 -15.03 -18.72
N ALA A 22 -64.90 -15.65 -19.90
CA ALA A 22 -63.68 -16.15 -20.51
C ALA A 22 -62.68 -15.02 -20.86
N TYR A 23 -63.18 -13.87 -21.30
CA TYR A 23 -62.35 -12.70 -21.55
C TYR A 23 -61.78 -12.12 -20.25
N ALA A 24 -62.59 -12.04 -19.20
CA ALA A 24 -62.14 -11.55 -17.89
C ALA A 24 -61.08 -12.48 -17.28
N THR A 25 -61.24 -13.80 -17.38
CA THR A 25 -60.24 -14.75 -16.86
C THR A 25 -58.93 -14.69 -17.66
N TYR A 26 -59.00 -14.53 -18.99
CA TYR A 26 -57.81 -14.34 -19.82
C TYR A 26 -57.02 -13.06 -19.44
N GLN A 27 -57.73 -11.94 -19.26
CA GLN A 27 -57.13 -10.68 -18.79
C GLN A 27 -56.45 -10.85 -17.44
N LEU A 28 -57.09 -11.56 -16.50
CA LEU A 28 -56.55 -11.80 -15.16
C LEU A 28 -55.25 -12.61 -15.20
N VAL A 29 -55.22 -13.67 -16.01
CA VAL A 29 -53.99 -14.48 -16.22
C VAL A 29 -52.88 -13.66 -16.88
N SER A 30 -53.21 -12.79 -17.84
CA SER A 30 -52.21 -11.90 -18.46
C SER A 30 -51.62 -10.93 -17.43
N ILE A 31 -52.45 -10.31 -16.61
CA ILE A 31 -52.02 -9.37 -15.57
C ILE A 31 -51.17 -10.08 -14.51
N GLU A 32 -51.54 -11.29 -14.10
CA GLU A 32 -50.74 -12.09 -13.18
C GLU A 32 -49.36 -12.41 -13.75
N ASN A 33 -49.28 -12.79 -15.03
CA ASN A 33 -48.01 -13.03 -15.70
C ASN A 33 -47.15 -11.77 -15.74
N ASP A 34 -47.69 -10.64 -16.17
CA ASP A 34 -46.98 -9.35 -16.21
C ASP A 34 -46.48 -8.93 -14.81
N LEU A 35 -47.30 -9.13 -13.77
CA LEU A 35 -46.94 -8.84 -12.39
C LEU A 35 -45.81 -9.75 -11.91
N THR A 36 -45.86 -11.05 -12.22
CA THR A 36 -44.77 -11.97 -11.86
C THR A 36 -43.47 -11.66 -12.60
N GLU A 37 -43.53 -11.23 -13.85
CA GLU A 37 -42.36 -10.81 -14.63
C GLU A 37 -41.77 -9.50 -14.09
N ALA A 38 -42.62 -8.51 -13.82
CA ALA A 38 -42.21 -7.26 -13.19
C ALA A 38 -41.56 -7.50 -11.83
N ASN A 39 -42.14 -8.38 -10.99
CA ASN A 39 -41.59 -8.72 -9.69
C ASN A 39 -40.24 -9.45 -9.80
N LYS A 40 -40.08 -10.36 -10.78
CA LYS A 40 -38.77 -10.97 -11.08
C LYS A 40 -37.75 -9.91 -11.48
N THR A 41 -38.12 -8.98 -12.36
CA THR A 41 -37.26 -7.89 -12.80
C THR A 41 -36.86 -6.96 -11.65
N ILE A 42 -37.79 -6.64 -10.75
CA ILE A 42 -37.50 -5.85 -9.56
C ILE A 42 -36.49 -6.57 -8.67
N LYS A 43 -36.67 -7.88 -8.44
CA LYS A 43 -35.74 -8.69 -7.63
C LYS A 43 -34.36 -8.81 -8.27
N THR A 44 -34.26 -8.97 -9.58
CA THR A 44 -32.96 -9.02 -10.24
C THR A 44 -32.26 -7.67 -10.18
N LYS A 45 -33.01 -6.58 -10.38
CA LYS A 45 -32.47 -5.21 -10.24
C LYS A 45 -32.06 -4.88 -8.81
N SER A 46 -32.78 -5.34 -7.80
CA SER A 46 -32.37 -5.13 -6.40
C SER A 46 -31.06 -5.86 -6.09
N LEU A 47 -30.91 -7.11 -6.54
CA LEU A 47 -29.66 -7.86 -6.39
C LEU A 47 -28.49 -7.19 -7.13
N GLU A 48 -28.74 -6.62 -8.31
CA GLU A 48 -27.74 -5.86 -9.06
C GLU A 48 -27.30 -4.59 -8.31
N ILE A 49 -28.26 -3.86 -7.72
CA ILE A 49 -27.99 -2.68 -6.89
C ILE A 49 -27.19 -3.06 -5.63
N ASP A 50 -27.56 -4.14 -4.94
CA ASP A 50 -26.84 -4.59 -3.74
C ASP A 50 -25.39 -4.95 -4.07
N ASN A 51 -25.17 -5.67 -5.18
CA ASN A 51 -23.83 -6.00 -5.65
C ASN A 51 -23.01 -4.76 -6.01
N LEU A 52 -23.60 -3.82 -6.76
CA LEU A 52 -22.93 -2.56 -7.08
C LEU A 52 -22.60 -1.75 -5.83
N THR A 53 -23.51 -1.71 -4.86
CA THR A 53 -23.30 -1.03 -3.57
C THR A 53 -22.11 -1.65 -2.83
N MET A 54 -22.06 -2.98 -2.73
CA MET A 54 -20.94 -3.69 -2.11
C MET A 54 -19.61 -3.41 -2.82
N GLN A 55 -19.60 -3.38 -4.17
CA GLN A 55 -18.42 -3.03 -4.94
C GLN A 55 -17.96 -1.59 -4.70
N THR A 56 -18.90 -0.64 -4.62
CA THR A 56 -18.57 0.76 -4.33
C THR A 56 -18.01 0.94 -2.92
N GLU A 57 -18.55 0.23 -1.93
CA GLU A 57 -18.05 0.27 -0.56
C GLU A 57 -16.64 -0.32 -0.46
N PHE A 58 -16.42 -1.47 -1.09
CA PHE A 58 -15.09 -2.08 -1.18
C PHE A 58 -14.09 -1.13 -1.85
N LEU A 59 -14.48 -0.50 -2.96
CA LEU A 59 -13.63 0.45 -3.66
C LEU A 59 -13.32 1.66 -2.78
N ALA A 60 -14.30 2.21 -2.07
CA ALA A 60 -14.09 3.32 -1.15
C ALA A 60 -13.10 2.98 -0.03
N GLN A 61 -13.24 1.80 0.60
CA GLN A 61 -12.29 1.31 1.60
C GLN A 61 -10.88 1.12 1.01
N SER A 62 -10.78 0.60 -0.21
CA SER A 62 -9.49 0.41 -0.88
C SER A 62 -8.79 1.74 -1.20
N VAL A 63 -9.55 2.76 -1.60
CA VAL A 63 -9.04 4.12 -1.86
C VAL A 63 -8.56 4.76 -0.57
N GLU A 64 -9.34 4.68 0.52
CA GLU A 64 -8.94 5.22 1.83
C GLU A 64 -7.64 4.57 2.33
N LEU A 65 -7.52 3.24 2.21
CA LEU A 65 -6.31 2.52 2.57
C LEU A 65 -5.10 2.98 1.72
N THR A 66 -5.31 3.11 0.41
CA THR A 66 -4.27 3.55 -0.53
C THR A 66 -3.82 4.99 -0.21
N GLU A 67 -4.75 5.87 0.13
CA GLU A 67 -4.45 7.25 0.51
C GLU A 67 -3.64 7.31 1.81
N LYS A 68 -4.00 6.52 2.83
CA LYS A 68 -3.23 6.40 4.07
C LYS A 68 -1.80 5.90 3.81
N GLN A 69 -1.64 4.91 2.93
CA GLN A 69 -0.33 4.40 2.55
C GLN A 69 0.50 5.45 1.79
N ASN A 70 -0.11 6.19 0.86
CA ASN A 70 0.55 7.27 0.14
C ASN A 70 1.02 8.38 1.09
N GLN A 71 0.18 8.81 2.03
CA GLN A 71 0.58 9.80 3.05
C GLN A 71 1.76 9.30 3.89
N LYS A 72 1.77 8.02 4.26
CA LYS A 72 2.90 7.42 4.98
C LYS A 72 4.18 7.44 4.14
N LEU A 73 4.11 7.05 2.86
CA LEU A 73 5.26 7.05 1.94
C LEU A 73 5.81 8.47 1.72
N ILE A 74 4.95 9.49 1.66
CA ILE A 74 5.39 10.89 1.56
C ILE A 74 6.22 11.27 2.80
N ARG A 75 5.73 10.96 4.01
CA ARG A 75 6.48 11.24 5.26
C ARG A 75 7.81 10.48 5.32
N GLU A 76 7.84 9.22 4.89
CA GLU A 76 9.08 8.44 4.83
C GLU A 76 10.08 9.03 3.83
N ARG A 77 9.62 9.50 2.67
CA ARG A 77 10.48 10.20 1.68
C ARG A 77 11.05 11.49 2.24
N GLU A 78 10.26 12.29 2.94
CA GLU A 78 10.74 13.52 3.59
C GLU A 78 11.80 13.21 4.65
N SER A 79 11.58 12.18 5.47
CA SER A 79 12.54 11.73 6.47
C SER A 79 13.86 11.29 5.83
N LEU A 80 13.78 10.44 4.79
CA LEU A 80 14.96 9.98 4.03
C LEU A 80 15.71 11.15 3.39
N SER A 81 14.99 12.14 2.86
CA SER A 81 15.60 13.34 2.29
C SER A 81 16.39 14.11 3.34
N ARG A 82 15.87 14.28 4.56
CA ARG A 82 16.57 14.95 5.66
C ARG A 82 17.81 14.18 6.11
N ILE A 83 17.69 12.85 6.25
CA ILE A 83 18.82 11.98 6.61
C ILE A 83 19.91 12.07 5.55
N ASN A 84 19.54 12.00 4.27
CA ASN A 84 20.51 12.10 3.18
C ASN A 84 21.20 13.46 3.16
N GLN A 85 20.47 14.55 3.41
CA GLN A 85 21.07 15.88 3.51
C GLN A 85 22.06 15.98 4.67
N ALA A 86 21.67 15.53 5.87
CA ALA A 86 22.55 15.51 7.04
C ALA A 86 23.80 14.66 6.79
N TYR A 87 23.65 13.51 6.13
CA TYR A 87 24.78 12.66 5.75
C TYR A 87 25.74 13.36 4.78
N GLN A 88 25.23 14.06 3.77
CA GLN A 88 26.07 14.82 2.84
C GLN A 88 26.82 15.96 3.55
N ASP A 89 26.16 16.65 4.48
CA ASP A 89 26.77 17.70 5.28
C ASP A 89 27.90 17.14 6.17
N GLU A 90 27.67 15.98 6.82
CA GLU A 90 28.67 15.30 7.64
C GLU A 90 29.88 14.84 6.80
N VAL A 91 29.64 14.26 5.62
CA VAL A 91 30.71 13.87 4.69
C VAL A 91 31.52 15.09 4.23
N SER A 92 30.86 16.22 3.96
CA SER A 92 31.53 17.46 3.60
C SER A 92 32.40 17.98 4.76
N GLN A 93 31.86 18.01 5.98
CA GLN A 93 32.61 18.42 7.17
C GLN A 93 33.82 17.52 7.43
N LEU A 94 33.66 16.20 7.34
CA LEU A 94 34.74 15.24 7.53
C LEU A 94 35.83 15.42 6.46
N THR A 95 35.43 15.65 5.20
CA THR A 95 36.37 15.91 4.09
C THR A 95 37.17 17.19 4.33
N ASN A 96 36.51 18.26 4.78
CA ASN A 96 37.17 19.53 5.09
C ASN A 96 38.13 19.39 6.29
N SER A 97 37.71 18.67 7.33
CA SER A 97 38.54 18.36 8.50
C SER A 97 39.78 17.56 8.08
N LEU A 98 39.60 16.51 7.29
CA LEU A 98 40.70 15.70 6.75
C LEU A 98 41.67 16.55 5.92
N HIS A 99 41.16 17.42 5.05
CA HIS A 99 41.99 18.31 4.26
C HIS A 99 42.80 19.28 5.13
N THR A 100 42.18 19.81 6.18
CA THR A 100 42.83 20.71 7.15
C THR A 100 43.93 19.98 7.90
N SER A 101 43.64 18.81 8.46
CA SER A 101 44.65 17.98 9.15
C SER A 101 45.79 17.57 8.22
N GLN A 102 45.50 17.27 6.95
CA GLN A 102 46.55 16.97 5.97
C GLN A 102 47.46 18.18 5.74
N SER A 103 46.88 19.38 5.58
CA SER A 103 47.66 20.61 5.46
C SER A 103 48.52 20.89 6.69
N GLU A 104 48.02 20.62 7.89
CA GLU A 104 48.81 20.74 9.12
C GLU A 104 49.97 19.74 9.19
N ILE A 105 49.73 18.49 8.79
CA ILE A 105 50.78 17.46 8.69
C ILE A 105 51.85 17.91 7.68
N ASP A 106 51.45 18.46 6.54
CA ASP A 106 52.41 18.92 5.52
C ASP A 106 53.24 20.11 6.03
N LYS A 107 52.63 21.03 6.80
CA LYS A 107 53.39 22.09 7.50
C LYS A 107 54.41 21.54 8.49
N LEU A 108 54.08 20.47 9.22
CA LEU A 108 55.02 19.82 10.14
C LEU A 108 56.19 19.17 9.37
N ARG A 109 55.91 18.57 8.21
CA ARG A 109 56.93 17.98 7.33
C ARG A 109 57.84 19.01 6.67
N GLU A 110 57.35 20.23 6.48
CA GLU A 110 58.10 21.36 5.91
C GLU A 110 58.63 22.33 6.98
N SER A 111 58.53 21.97 8.27
CA SER A 111 58.94 22.81 9.39
C SER A 111 60.42 23.23 9.28
N SER A 112 60.72 24.46 9.70
CA SER A 112 62.09 24.98 9.79
C SER A 112 62.90 24.40 10.96
N ASP A 113 62.23 23.73 11.89
CA ASP A 113 62.88 23.00 12.99
C ASP A 113 63.27 21.60 12.53
N GLU A 114 64.58 21.32 12.47
CA GLU A 114 65.10 20.09 11.86
C GLU A 114 64.67 18.84 12.66
N ALA A 115 64.52 18.93 13.98
CA ALA A 115 64.04 17.81 14.79
C ALA A 115 62.57 17.47 14.50
N THR A 116 61.72 18.49 14.40
CA THR A 116 60.30 18.34 14.05
C THR A 116 60.13 17.80 12.63
N LYS A 117 60.93 18.31 11.68
CA LYS A 117 60.95 17.87 10.30
C LYS A 117 61.39 16.42 10.17
N GLN A 118 62.46 16.01 10.87
CA GLN A 118 62.95 14.65 10.89
C GLN A 118 61.87 13.70 11.44
N TRP A 119 61.29 14.04 12.60
CA TRP A 119 60.23 13.25 13.23
C TRP A 119 58.98 13.10 12.34
N ALA A 120 58.54 14.16 11.65
CA ALA A 120 57.35 14.13 10.81
C ALA A 120 57.54 13.37 9.48
N ASN A 121 58.78 13.26 9.01
CA ASN A 121 59.14 12.53 7.78
C ASN A 121 59.59 11.09 8.06
N ASP A 122 60.00 10.78 9.29
CA ASP A 122 60.35 9.43 9.70
C ASP A 122 59.11 8.51 9.73
N SER A 123 59.34 7.23 9.45
CA SER A 123 58.27 6.23 9.37
C SER A 123 57.62 6.02 10.74
N VAL A 124 56.28 6.01 10.78
CA VAL A 124 55.53 5.70 12.00
C VAL A 124 55.91 4.28 12.48
N PRO A 125 56.31 4.10 13.76
CA PRO A 125 56.66 2.80 14.29
C PRO A 125 55.53 1.77 14.13
N CYS A 126 55.88 0.52 13.79
CA CYS A 126 54.90 -0.56 13.59
C CYS A 126 53.96 -0.78 14.79
N ASP A 127 54.44 -0.55 16.01
CA ASP A 127 53.64 -0.67 17.23
C ASP A 127 52.55 0.39 17.33
N ALA A 128 52.83 1.63 16.91
CA ALA A 128 51.84 2.69 16.85
C ALA A 128 50.75 2.37 15.81
N ILE A 129 51.12 1.81 14.66
CA ILE A 129 50.16 1.33 13.65
C ILE A 129 49.27 0.22 14.23
N ARG A 130 49.85 -0.70 15.00
CA ARG A 130 49.12 -1.82 15.61
C ARG A 130 48.13 -1.32 16.68
N LEU A 131 48.53 -0.35 17.49
CA LEU A 131 47.65 0.30 18.47
C LEU A 131 46.50 1.06 17.80
N LEU A 132 46.77 1.82 16.74
CA LEU A 132 45.72 2.53 15.98
C LEU A 132 44.73 1.55 15.35
N LYS A 133 45.21 0.43 14.79
CA LYS A 133 44.33 -0.63 14.28
C LYS A 133 43.46 -1.23 15.39
N TYR A 134 44.05 -1.50 16.56
CA TYR A 134 43.32 -2.06 17.70
C TYR A 134 42.28 -1.09 18.28
N ALA A 135 42.64 0.19 18.41
CA ALA A 135 41.72 1.25 18.83
C ALA A 135 40.52 1.32 17.88
N ARG A 136 40.77 1.34 16.56
CA ARG A 136 39.71 1.33 15.53
C ARG A 136 38.77 0.13 15.66
N THR A 137 39.31 -1.08 15.88
CA THR A 137 38.48 -2.28 16.05
C THR A 137 37.71 -2.29 17.38
N SER A 138 38.27 -1.73 18.46
CA SER A 138 37.61 -1.68 19.77
C SER A 138 36.55 -0.58 19.88
N GLU A 139 36.64 0.48 19.07
CA GLU A 139 35.59 1.50 18.95
C GLU A 139 34.40 1.00 18.11
N CYS A 140 34.63 0.21 17.05
CA CYS A 140 33.55 -0.42 16.30
C CYS A 140 32.75 -1.47 17.10
N ASP A 141 33.30 -1.98 18.20
CA ASP A 141 32.64 -3.00 19.05
C ASP A 141 31.85 -2.39 20.23
N LYS A 142 32.00 -1.08 20.51
CA LYS A 142 31.33 -0.44 21.65
C LYS A 142 29.83 -0.20 21.44
N ASP A 143 29.38 -0.13 20.18
CA ASP A 143 27.97 0.02 19.81
C ASP A 143 27.37 -1.26 19.18
N GLY A 144 28.00 -2.42 19.38
CA GLY A 144 27.50 -3.74 18.96
C GLY A 144 26.16 -4.18 19.58
N GLY A 145 25.48 -3.29 20.30
CA GLY A 145 24.16 -3.52 20.86
C GLY A 145 23.30 -2.25 20.83
N THR A 146 22.69 -1.92 19.70
CA THR A 146 21.22 -1.73 19.61
C THR A 146 20.68 -1.37 18.22
N ASP A 147 21.49 -1.00 17.24
CA ASP A 147 20.98 -0.72 15.88
C ASP A 147 20.99 -1.96 14.98
N LYS A 148 20.16 -2.95 15.36
CA LYS A 148 19.61 -3.86 14.36
C LYS A 148 18.48 -3.10 13.66
N ILE A 149 18.73 -2.62 12.45
CA ILE A 149 17.64 -2.35 11.50
C ILE A 149 16.90 -3.69 11.34
N ARG A 150 15.81 -3.87 12.10
CA ARG A 150 14.90 -4.99 11.92
C ARG A 150 14.13 -4.73 10.64
N VAL A 151 14.72 -5.11 9.51
CA VAL A 151 13.95 -5.37 8.31
C VAL A 151 13.01 -6.51 8.68
N ARG A 152 11.73 -6.19 8.88
CA ARG A 152 10.69 -7.18 9.13
C ARG A 152 10.47 -7.92 7.81
N ASN A 153 11.31 -8.93 7.56
CA ASN A 153 11.13 -9.82 6.42
C ASN A 153 10.01 -10.81 6.79
N THR A 154 8.91 -10.73 6.04
CA THR A 154 7.72 -11.59 6.17
C THR A 154 7.93 -12.99 5.56
N ALA A 155 9.16 -13.44 5.37
CA ALA A 155 9.46 -14.81 4.99
C ALA A 155 10.78 -15.27 5.62
N GLY A 156 10.77 -16.51 6.10
CA GLY A 156 11.80 -17.08 6.98
C GLY A 156 13.23 -16.96 6.48
N ARG A 157 14.11 -16.64 7.45
CA ARG A 157 15.55 -16.94 7.55
C ARG A 157 16.29 -17.23 6.25
N ILE A 158 17.04 -16.24 5.76
CA ILE A 158 18.38 -16.47 5.19
C ILE A 158 19.28 -15.33 5.69
N SER A 159 20.28 -15.67 6.51
CA SER A 159 21.40 -14.80 6.84
C SER A 159 22.43 -14.92 5.71
N ILE A 160 22.59 -13.87 4.91
CA ILE A 160 23.70 -13.80 3.95
C ILE A 160 24.82 -13.03 4.66
N GLN A 161 25.88 -13.76 4.98
CA GLN A 161 27.19 -13.16 5.27
C GLN A 161 27.78 -12.73 3.93
N LEU A 162 28.19 -11.47 3.83
CA LEU A 162 29.12 -10.96 2.83
C LEU A 162 30.25 -10.28 3.60
#